data_AF-A0A1J4MUZ3-F1
#
_entry.id   AF-A0A1J4MUZ3-F1
#
_cell.length_a   1.000
_cell.length_b   1.000
_cell.length_c   1.000
_cell.angle_alpha   90.00
_cell.angle_beta   90.00
_cell.angle_gamma   90.00
#
_symmetry.space_group_name_H-M   'P 1'
#
loop_
_entity.id
_entity.type
_entity.pdbx_description
1 polymer ?
#
loop_
_entity_poly.entity_id
_entity_poly.type
_entity_poly.pdbx_seq_one_letter_code
_entity_poly.pdbx_strand_id
1 'polypeptide(L)'
;MAKKRIKKQKVNSIPSEQAQLSGFTSSNVRNNQNNVKGLIAQRESKYTSVSQDDEFTRLLREFDLNPIYGPSTDTTRIERLNRAKKLRIPIETNTEQAIMMDHSRLSTIDQFLKVVMSN
;
A
#
# COMPACT_ATOMS: atom_id res chain seq x y z
N MET A 1 41.10 -51.53 16.15
CA MET A 1 40.93 -51.72 14.69
C MET A 1 39.45 -52.03 14.43
N ALA A 2 38.69 -51.49 13.47
CA ALA A 2 38.91 -50.54 12.39
C ALA A 2 37.68 -49.61 12.28
N LYS A 3 37.91 -48.30 12.10
CA LYS A 3 36.84 -47.30 11.88
C LYS A 3 36.28 -47.49 10.45
N LYS A 4 35.00 -47.88 10.32
CA LYS A 4 34.32 -47.97 9.02
C LYS A 4 34.26 -46.58 8.38
N ARG A 5 34.99 -46.44 7.27
CA ARG A 5 35.16 -45.20 6.50
C ARG A 5 33.97 -45.07 5.55
N ILE A 6 33.04 -44.17 5.83
CA ILE A 6 31.89 -43.89 4.95
C ILE A 6 32.44 -43.20 3.68
N LYS A 7 32.27 -43.84 2.52
CA LYS A 7 32.62 -43.27 1.22
C LYS A 7 31.69 -42.08 0.92
N LYS A 8 32.26 -40.88 0.76
CA LYS A 8 31.55 -39.72 0.23
C LYS A 8 31.14 -40.02 -1.20
N GLN A 9 29.83 -40.09 -1.44
CA GLN A 9 29.24 -40.31 -2.75
C GLN A 9 29.36 -39.02 -3.57
N LYS A 10 29.74 -39.19 -4.84
CA LYS A 10 30.06 -38.15 -5.81
C LYS A 10 28.79 -37.34 -6.13
N VAL A 11 28.89 -36.02 -6.03
CA VAL A 11 27.87 -35.06 -6.48
C VAL A 11 27.68 -35.23 -7.98
N ASN A 12 26.49 -35.64 -8.40
CA ASN A 12 26.05 -35.57 -9.79
C ASN A 12 24.86 -34.60 -9.87
N SER A 13 25.10 -33.51 -10.59
CA SER A 13 24.19 -32.54 -11.21
C SER A 13 22.68 -32.70 -11.03
N ILE A 14 22.06 -31.61 -10.58
CA ILE A 14 20.61 -31.33 -10.49
C ILE A 14 19.94 -31.48 -11.87
N PRO A 15 18.87 -32.29 -11.99
CA PRO A 15 17.83 -32.10 -12.99
C PRO A 15 16.71 -31.26 -12.37
N SER A 16 16.56 -30.04 -12.88
CA SER A 16 15.43 -29.17 -12.57
C SER A 16 14.19 -29.66 -13.31
N GLU A 17 13.33 -30.44 -12.66
CA GLU A 17 11.93 -30.56 -13.08
C GLU A 17 11.07 -31.23 -11.99
N GLN A 18 10.24 -30.40 -11.37
CA GLN A 18 8.87 -30.74 -10.97
C GLN A 18 8.68 -31.93 -10.00
N ALA A 19 9.02 -31.72 -8.73
CA ALA A 19 8.36 -32.43 -7.63
C ALA A 19 7.13 -31.62 -7.19
N GLN A 20 5.97 -32.15 -7.58
CA GLN A 20 4.63 -31.59 -7.48
C GLN A 20 4.16 -31.43 -6.03
N LEU A 21 3.83 -30.21 -5.62
CA LEU A 21 2.92 -29.96 -4.51
C LEU A 21 1.50 -30.25 -4.99
N SER A 22 1.02 -31.47 -4.74
CA SER A 22 -0.40 -31.83 -4.89
C SER A 22 -1.17 -31.23 -3.72
N GLY A 23 -2.08 -30.29 -4.00
CA GLY A 23 -2.84 -29.64 -2.92
C GLY A 23 -3.94 -28.66 -3.31
N PHE A 24 -4.07 -28.23 -4.57
CA PHE A 24 -5.20 -27.40 -4.97
C PHE A 24 -5.75 -27.89 -6.31
N THR A 25 -6.98 -28.39 -6.28
CA THR A 25 -7.77 -28.72 -7.46
C THR A 25 -8.12 -27.43 -8.19
N SER A 26 -7.43 -27.15 -9.30
CA SER A 26 -7.85 -26.10 -10.23
C SER A 26 -9.10 -26.58 -10.97
N SER A 27 -10.25 -26.00 -10.62
CA SER A 27 -11.46 -26.13 -11.45
C SER A 27 -11.19 -25.55 -12.84
N ASN A 28 -11.39 -26.36 -13.87
CA ASN A 28 -11.27 -25.99 -15.28
C ASN A 28 -12.16 -24.78 -15.63
N VAL A 29 -11.58 -23.59 -15.72
CA VAL A 29 -12.22 -22.43 -16.36
C VAL A 29 -11.77 -22.41 -17.82
N ARG A 30 -12.71 -22.72 -18.71
CA ARG A 30 -12.50 -22.71 -20.16
C ARG A 30 -11.96 -21.37 -20.64
N ASN A 31 -10.97 -21.47 -21.51
CA ASN A 31 -10.36 -20.42 -22.32
C ASN A 31 -11.45 -19.56 -22.99
N ASN A 32 -11.55 -18.28 -22.62
CA ASN A 32 -12.17 -17.25 -23.45
C ASN A 32 -11.21 -16.06 -23.54
N GLN A 33 -10.22 -16.18 -24.45
CA GLN A 33 -9.05 -15.30 -24.55
C GLN A 33 -9.34 -13.89 -25.10
N ASN A 34 -10.60 -13.49 -25.30
CA ASN A 34 -10.91 -12.23 -25.96
C ASN A 34 -11.50 -11.12 -25.07
N ASN A 35 -11.66 -11.33 -23.75
CA ASN A 35 -12.27 -10.31 -22.87
C ASN A 35 -11.37 -9.74 -21.76
N VAL A 36 -10.10 -10.16 -21.65
CA VAL A 36 -9.22 -9.66 -20.56
C VAL A 36 -8.46 -8.39 -20.94
N LYS A 37 -8.29 -8.09 -22.23
CA LYS A 37 -7.64 -6.84 -22.67
C LYS A 37 -8.52 -5.59 -22.51
N GLY A 38 -9.84 -5.74 -22.45
CA GLY A 38 -10.77 -4.61 -22.29
C GLY A 38 -10.98 -4.17 -20.84
N LEU A 39 -10.83 -5.09 -19.87
CA LEU A 39 -11.16 -4.79 -18.47
C LEU A 39 -10.04 -4.03 -17.72
N ILE A 40 -8.79 -4.16 -18.16
CA ILE A 40 -7.65 -3.46 -17.54
C ILE A 40 -7.54 -2.03 -18.09
N ALA A 41 -7.85 -1.80 -19.36
CA ALA A 41 -7.79 -0.47 -19.98
C ALA A 41 -8.94 0.46 -19.54
N GLN A 42 -10.06 -0.08 -19.06
CA GLN A 42 -11.24 0.74 -18.68
C GLN A 42 -11.21 1.32 -17.27
N ARG A 43 -10.23 0.94 -16.42
CA ARG A 43 -10.10 1.52 -15.08
C ARG A 43 -9.21 2.76 -15.03
N GLU A 44 -8.42 3.00 -16.07
CA GLU A 44 -7.48 4.13 -16.12
C GLU A 44 -8.05 5.37 -16.84
N SER A 45 -9.15 5.24 -17.61
CA SER A 45 -9.63 6.32 -18.47
C SER A 45 -10.73 7.21 -17.87
N LYS A 46 -10.98 7.16 -16.56
CA LYS A 46 -12.05 7.95 -15.90
C LYS A 46 -11.55 9.08 -14.99
N TYR A 47 -10.35 9.61 -15.23
CA TYR A 47 -9.83 10.80 -14.55
C TYR A 47 -9.55 11.93 -15.56
N THR A 48 -10.49 12.21 -16.46
CA THR A 48 -10.41 13.37 -17.35
C THR A 48 -11.11 14.57 -16.72
N SER A 49 -10.51 15.08 -15.65
CA SER A 49 -10.52 16.47 -15.19
C SER A 49 -9.91 16.42 -13.79
N VAL A 50 -8.59 16.61 -13.67
CA VAL A 50 -7.97 16.70 -12.34
C VAL A 50 -8.46 18.01 -11.73
N SER A 51 -9.56 17.93 -10.97
CA SER A 51 -9.93 19.02 -10.07
C SER A 51 -8.81 19.15 -9.05
N GLN A 52 -8.47 20.36 -8.61
CA GLN A 52 -7.48 20.55 -7.54
C GLN A 52 -7.83 19.73 -6.27
N ASP A 53 -9.13 19.46 -6.07
CA ASP A 53 -9.62 18.59 -4.99
C ASP A 53 -9.19 17.12 -5.15
N ASP A 54 -9.01 16.65 -6.38
CA ASP A 54 -8.59 15.27 -6.67
C ASP A 54 -7.10 15.07 -6.33
N GLU A 55 -6.27 16.07 -6.62
CA GLU A 55 -4.84 16.04 -6.27
C GLU A 55 -4.64 16.12 -4.76
N PHE A 56 -5.37 17.01 -4.09
CA PHE A 56 -5.34 17.12 -2.63
C PHE A 56 -5.73 15.80 -1.96
N THR A 57 -6.83 15.19 -2.39
CA THR A 57 -7.30 13.90 -1.84
C THR A 57 -6.32 12.78 -2.13
N ARG A 58 -5.70 12.78 -3.32
CA ARG A 58 -4.68 11.80 -3.70
C ARG A 58 -3.46 11.87 -2.78
N LEU A 59 -2.93 13.06 -2.49
CA LEU A 59 -1.77 13.24 -1.62
C LEU A 59 -2.05 12.74 -0.19
N LEU A 60 -3.21 13.06 0.37
CA LEU A 60 -3.60 12.57 1.69
C LEU A 60 -3.71 11.04 1.72
N ARG A 61 -4.31 10.45 0.67
CA ARG A 61 -4.45 9.00 0.57
C ARG A 61 -3.12 8.29 0.41
N GLU A 62 -2.20 8.87 -0.37
CA GLU A 62 -0.84 8.34 -0.55
C GLU A 62 -0.06 8.36 0.76
N PHE A 63 -0.19 9.43 1.54
CA PHE A 63 0.36 9.51 2.90
C PHE A 63 -0.23 8.46 3.85
N ASP A 64 -1.55 8.22 3.78
CA ASP A 64 -2.23 7.25 4.64
C ASP A 64 -1.84 5.80 4.36
N LEU A 65 -1.60 5.48 3.08
CA LEU A 65 -1.26 4.13 2.64
C LEU A 65 0.23 3.83 2.75
N ASN A 66 1.08 4.85 2.86
CA ASN A 66 2.52 4.65 2.93
C ASN A 66 2.94 4.14 4.33
N PRO A 67 3.43 2.88 4.44
CA PRO A 67 3.76 2.29 5.73
C PRO A 67 4.98 2.94 6.40
N ILE A 68 5.79 3.68 5.65
CA ILE A 68 7.00 4.36 6.18
C ILE A 68 6.60 5.39 7.26
N TYR A 69 5.43 6.02 7.12
CA TYR A 69 4.93 7.01 8.09
C TYR A 69 4.22 6.39 9.30
N GLY A 70 4.16 5.05 9.35
CA GLY A 70 3.55 4.30 10.44
C GLY A 70 2.02 4.13 10.32
N PRO A 71 1.42 3.36 11.25
CA PRO A 71 0.01 2.97 11.19
C PRO A 71 -0.92 4.18 11.34
N SER A 72 -1.99 4.21 10.54
CA SER A 72 -2.97 5.30 10.46
C SER A 72 -4.19 5.14 11.37
N THR A 73 -4.38 3.99 12.01
CA THR A 73 -5.63 3.63 12.70
C THR A 73 -5.92 4.43 13.97
N ASP A 74 -4.88 4.81 14.71
CA ASP A 74 -5.04 5.41 16.06
C ASP A 74 -4.48 6.82 16.18
N THR A 75 -4.02 7.41 15.06
CA THR A 75 -3.39 8.73 15.08
C THR A 75 -3.81 9.57 13.89
N THR A 76 -3.96 10.86 14.14
CA THR A 76 -4.29 11.83 13.11
C THR A 76 -3.15 12.00 12.10
N ARG A 77 -3.46 12.48 10.89
CA ARG A 77 -2.43 12.76 9.87
C ARG A 77 -1.37 13.74 10.37
N ILE A 78 -1.78 14.77 11.12
CA ILE A 78 -0.87 15.77 11.70
C ILE A 78 0.11 15.14 12.72
N GLU A 79 -0.34 14.21 13.55
CA GLU A 79 0.51 13.52 14.52
C GLU A 79 1.52 12.61 13.84
N ARG A 80 1.09 11.86 12.81
CA ARG A 80 2.00 11.03 12.01
C ARG A 80 3.03 11.85 11.26
N LEU A 81 2.62 12.97 10.70
CA LEU A 81 3.53 13.93 10.05
C LEU A 81 4.59 14.45 11.05
N ASN A 82 4.17 14.88 12.23
CA ASN A 82 5.08 15.33 13.28
C ASN A 82 6.04 14.22 13.74
N ARG A 83 5.57 12.97 13.81
CA ARG A 83 6.41 11.80 14.11
C ARG A 83 7.44 11.56 13.02
N ALA A 84 7.02 11.56 11.76
CA ALA A 84 7.91 11.37 10.61
C ALA A 84 9.01 12.45 10.57
N LYS A 85 8.66 13.72 10.84
CA LYS A 85 9.64 14.81 11.02
C LYS A 85 10.62 14.57 12.15
N LYS A 86 10.15 14.13 13.32
CA LYS A 86 11.02 13.77 14.47
C LYS A 86 12.00 12.65 14.11
N LEU A 87 11.57 11.69 13.31
CA LEU A 87 12.38 10.58 12.81
C LEU A 87 13.22 10.93 11.57
N ARG A 88 13.16 12.17 11.09
CA ARG A 88 13.84 12.65 9.87
C ARG A 88 13.51 11.81 8.63
N ILE A 89 12.31 11.26 8.57
CA ILE A 89 11.79 10.60 7.38
C ILE A 89 11.50 11.71 6.34
N PRO A 90 11.98 11.56 5.09
CA PRO A 90 11.70 12.54 4.05
C PRO A 90 10.21 12.55 3.70
N ILE A 91 9.65 13.75 3.54
CA ILE A 91 8.25 13.97 3.19
C ILE A 91 8.22 15.02 2.09
N GLU A 92 7.41 14.78 1.07
CA GLU A 92 7.22 15.73 -0.02
C GLU A 92 6.51 16.99 0.49
N THR A 93 6.99 18.17 0.07
CA THR A 93 6.44 19.47 0.47
C THR A 93 4.95 19.61 0.18
N ASN A 94 4.48 19.10 -0.96
CA ASN A 94 3.07 19.14 -1.34
C ASN A 94 2.20 18.29 -0.39
N THR A 95 2.71 17.12 0.01
CA THR A 95 2.03 16.23 0.97
C THR A 95 1.97 16.87 2.35
N GLU A 96 3.06 17.50 2.79
CA GLU A 96 3.10 18.24 4.06
C GLU A 96 2.07 19.37 4.08
N GLN A 97 2.03 20.19 3.01
CA GLN A 97 1.07 21.28 2.88
C GLN A 97 -0.37 20.76 2.87
N ALA A 98 -0.64 19.67 2.14
CA ALA A 98 -1.97 19.07 2.11
C ALA A 98 -2.45 18.67 3.52
N ILE A 99 -1.56 18.05 4.32
CA ILE A 99 -1.86 17.66 5.71
C ILE A 99 -2.09 18.88 6.61
N MET A 100 -1.31 19.96 6.45
CA MET A 100 -1.53 21.21 7.20
C MET A 100 -2.89 21.82 6.90
N MET A 101 -3.28 21.85 5.63
CA MET A 101 -4.58 22.38 5.20
C MET A 101 -5.74 21.52 5.72
N ASP A 102 -5.62 20.18 5.63
CA ASP A 102 -6.62 19.24 6.17
C ASP A 102 -6.85 19.48 7.67
N HIS A 103 -5.77 19.57 8.45
CA HIS A 103 -5.85 19.82 9.88
C HIS A 103 -6.51 21.18 10.22
N SER A 104 -6.19 22.22 9.46
CA SER A 104 -6.75 23.56 9.67
C SER A 104 -8.25 23.62 9.39
N ARG A 105 -8.71 22.92 8.34
CA ARG A 105 -10.14 22.81 8.00
C ARG A 105 -10.92 22.11 9.11
N LEU A 106 -10.39 21.00 9.63
CA LEU A 106 -11.04 20.26 10.73
C LEU A 106 -11.14 21.08 12.02
N SER A 107 -10.08 21.82 12.38
CA SER A 107 -10.10 22.72 13.56
C SER A 107 -11.19 23.79 13.46
N THR A 108 -11.41 24.34 12.26
CA THR A 108 -12.45 25.35 12.01
C THR A 108 -13.85 24.77 12.20
N ILE A 109 -14.08 23.55 11.70
CA ILE A 109 -15.37 22.85 11.85
C ILE A 109 -15.64 22.54 13.33
N ASP A 110 -14.64 22.07 14.07
CA ASP A 110 -14.75 21.76 15.50
C ASP A 110 -15.13 22.99 16.33
N GLN A 111 -14.53 24.15 16.02
CA GLN A 111 -14.88 25.41 16.67
C GLN A 111 -16.31 25.84 16.37
N PHE A 112 -16.75 25.70 15.11
CA PHE A 112 -18.12 26.01 14.73
C PHE A 112 -19.13 25.11 15.46
N LEU A 113 -18.90 23.80 15.49
CA LEU A 113 -19.77 22.86 16.19
C LEU A 113 -19.87 23.15 17.69
N LYS A 114 -18.76 23.54 18.34
CA LYS A 114 -18.78 23.96 19.75
C LYS A 114 -19.69 25.15 20.00
N VAL A 115 -19.65 26.15 19.12
CA VAL A 115 -20.52 27.33 19.22
C VAL A 115 -21.99 26.95 19.04
N VAL A 116 -22.30 26.12 18.04
CA VAL A 116 -23.69 25.70 17.75
C VAL A 116 -24.27 24.86 18.88
N MET A 117 -23.50 23.94 19.48
CA MET A 117 -24.01 23.07 20.55
C MET A 117 -24.01 23.70 21.95
N SER A 118 -23.46 24.90 22.11
CA SER A 118 -23.44 25.62 23.40
C SER A 118 -24.64 26.58 23.58
N ASN A 119 -25.53 26.67 22.58
CA ASN A 119 -26.80 27.41 22.62
C ASN A 119 -27.98 26.44 22.71
#